data_AF-A0A2N0NLS4-F1
#
_entry.id   AF-A0A2N0NLS4-F1
#
_cell.length_a   1.000
_cell.length_b   1.000
_cell.length_c   1.000
_cell.angle_alpha   90.00
_cell.angle_beta   90.00
_cell.angle_gamma   90.00
#
_symmetry.space_group_name_H-M   'P 1'
#
loop_
_entity.id
_entity.type
_entity.pdbx_description
1 polymer ?
#
loop_
_entity_poly.entity_id
_entity_poly.type
_entity_poly.pdbx_seq_one_letter_code
_entity_poly.pdbx_strand_id
1 'polypeptide(L)'
;MFIPHKYRNIIPKDPIYDNNGNFIIPGSREWFTYIYNLHRSGTIPLPILMGQVTQYEYYAEQDLIAKAQREKEESHKRINKTFGTSYSRHMDRASEINRLVYKSNEFDYNMRQFTSDLRQFGSDRDHRAYIDQELKEFNERYIASTYGKSSIPQSELSDNTKELERRPNKRNPTMVPNNFFTSQENRYKRRLNPPAEADDSPEAGPSVFNNLRSLHAKYLF
;
A
#
# COMPACT_ATOMS: atom_id res chain seq x y z
N MET A 1 38.41 -12.21 27.97
CA MET A 1 37.99 -11.25 29.01
C MET A 1 36.78 -11.80 29.73
N PHE A 2 36.85 -12.00 31.06
CA PHE A 2 35.74 -12.55 31.85
C PHE A 2 34.90 -11.41 32.43
N ILE A 3 33.62 -11.34 32.07
CA ILE A 3 32.67 -10.37 32.64
C ILE A 3 31.67 -11.12 33.54
N PRO A 4 31.62 -10.80 34.85
CA PRO A 4 30.64 -11.37 35.77
C PRO A 4 29.20 -11.24 35.28
N HIS A 5 28.38 -12.27 35.49
CA HIS A 5 27.00 -12.32 34.99
C HIS A 5 26.15 -11.12 35.45
N LYS A 6 26.34 -10.66 36.69
CA LYS A 6 25.68 -9.48 37.27
C LYS A 6 25.88 -8.18 36.48
N TYR A 7 26.92 -8.09 35.66
CA TYR A 7 27.23 -6.89 34.88
C TYR A 7 26.83 -6.98 33.41
N ARG A 8 26.40 -8.15 32.91
CA ARG A 8 26.13 -8.35 31.47
C ARG A 8 24.97 -7.51 30.94
N ASN A 9 23.96 -7.27 31.77
CA ASN A 9 22.76 -6.50 31.39
C ASN A 9 22.95 -4.98 31.44
N ILE A 10 24.08 -4.52 32.00
CA ILE A 10 24.37 -3.09 32.21
C ILE A 10 25.61 -2.63 31.44
N ILE A 11 26.13 -3.45 30.51
CA ILE A 11 27.23 -3.07 29.64
C ILE A 11 26.72 -1.96 28.69
N PRO A 12 27.31 -0.75 28.71
CA PRO A 12 26.96 0.31 27.79
C PRO A 12 27.18 -0.13 26.35
N LYS A 13 26.27 0.27 25.45
CA LYS A 13 26.41 0.03 24.01
C LYS A 13 27.40 1.01 23.36
N ASP A 14 27.56 2.18 23.98
CA ASP A 14 28.43 3.26 23.52
C ASP A 14 29.78 3.27 24.26
N PRO A 15 30.85 3.81 23.64
CA PRO A 15 32.16 3.95 24.29
C PRO A 15 32.09 4.85 25.53
N ILE A 16 32.80 4.44 26.59
CA ILE A 16 32.83 5.12 27.88
C ILE A 16 34.09 5.99 27.96
N TYR A 17 33.95 7.21 28.47
CA TYR A 17 35.05 8.15 28.65
C TYR A 17 35.18 8.56 30.12
N ASP A 18 36.40 8.88 30.55
CA ASP A 18 36.66 9.46 31.86
C ASP A 18 36.30 10.97 31.88
N ASN A 19 36.40 11.60 33.05
CA ASN A 19 36.11 13.03 33.22
C ASN A 19 37.05 13.94 32.41
N ASN A 20 38.18 13.42 31.95
CA ASN A 20 39.16 14.13 31.13
C ASN A 20 38.97 13.86 29.63
N GLY A 21 37.92 13.11 29.25
CA GLY A 21 37.63 12.73 27.87
C GLY A 21 38.49 11.58 27.32
N ASN A 22 39.23 10.85 28.16
CA ASN A 22 40.00 9.69 27.74
C ASN A 22 39.10 8.45 27.64
N PHE A 23 39.28 7.67 26.58
CA PHE A 23 38.56 6.43 26.38
C PHE A 23 38.90 5.39 27.46
N ILE A 24 37.88 4.91 28.17
CA ILE A 24 38.02 3.85 29.18
C ILE A 24 38.00 2.50 28.48
N ILE A 25 39.16 1.84 28.45
CA ILE A 25 39.34 0.54 27.81
C ILE A 25 38.42 -0.52 28.47
N PRO A 26 37.55 -1.21 27.71
CA PRO A 26 36.73 -2.30 28.23
C PRO A 26 37.56 -3.38 28.93
N GLY A 27 37.16 -3.75 30.15
CA GLY A 27 37.88 -4.74 30.98
C GLY A 27 39.05 -4.19 31.79
N SER A 28 39.37 -2.90 31.68
CA SER A 28 40.28 -2.22 32.60
C SER A 28 39.69 -2.11 34.01
N ARG A 29 40.54 -1.80 35.01
CA ARG A 29 40.09 -1.50 36.37
C ARG A 29 39.08 -0.34 36.40
N GLU A 30 39.35 0.72 35.65
CA GLU A 30 38.47 1.88 35.53
C GLU A 30 37.11 1.51 34.95
N TRP A 31 37.09 0.64 33.94
CA TRP A 31 35.85 0.11 33.38
C TRP A 31 35.03 -0.65 34.41
N PHE A 32 35.65 -1.52 35.21
CA PHE A 32 34.94 -2.24 36.27
C PHE A 32 34.45 -1.32 37.39
N THR A 33 35.21 -0.28 37.75
CA THR A 33 34.79 0.73 38.72
C THR A 33 33.55 1.49 38.24
N TYR A 34 33.55 1.90 36.97
CA TYR A 34 32.43 2.60 36.34
C TYR A 34 31.17 1.72 36.31
N ILE A 35 31.28 0.47 35.83
CA ILE A 35 30.17 -0.51 35.78
C ILE A 35 29.66 -0.90 37.18
N TYR A 36 30.54 -0.96 38.18
CA TYR A 36 30.16 -1.22 39.57
C TYR A 36 29.33 -0.07 40.17
N ASN A 37 29.76 1.18 39.93
CA ASN A 37 29.03 2.35 40.39
C ASN A 37 27.66 2.45 39.70
N LEU A 38 27.61 2.15 38.39
CA LEU A 38 26.40 1.94 37.59
C LEU A 38 25.41 0.96 38.21
N HIS A 39 25.91 -0.24 38.54
CA HIS A 39 25.11 -1.29 39.17
C HIS A 39 24.57 -0.86 40.54
N ARG A 40 25.33 -0.04 41.27
CA ARG A 40 24.98 0.42 42.62
C ARG A 40 24.02 1.63 42.62
N SER A 41 24.14 2.52 41.65
CA SER A 41 23.31 3.74 41.54
C SER A 41 21.99 3.51 40.80
N GLY A 42 21.88 2.42 40.01
CA GLY A 42 20.71 2.15 39.17
C GLY A 42 20.49 3.18 38.05
N THR A 43 21.44 4.11 37.89
CA THR A 43 21.38 5.23 36.94
C THR A 43 22.53 5.07 35.97
N ILE A 44 22.23 5.04 34.67
CA ILE A 44 23.24 5.02 33.61
C ILE A 44 23.98 6.37 33.65
N PRO A 45 25.28 6.44 33.98
CA PRO A 45 26.07 7.64 33.77
C PRO A 45 26.10 7.87 32.28
N LEU A 46 25.75 9.08 31.87
CA LEU A 46 25.61 9.49 30.49
C LEU A 46 26.85 9.06 29.67
N PRO A 47 26.69 8.67 28.39
CA PRO A 47 27.79 8.81 27.46
C PRO A 47 28.16 10.30 27.47
N ILE A 48 29.39 10.64 27.87
CA ILE A 48 29.92 12.00 27.73
C ILE A 48 30.12 12.22 26.23
N LEU A 49 29.01 12.51 25.55
CA LEU A 49 28.98 12.95 24.16
C LEU A 49 29.49 14.38 24.20
N MET A 50 30.61 14.63 23.51
CA MET A 50 31.24 15.94 23.36
C MET A 50 30.21 17.05 23.11
N GLY A 51 29.85 17.77 24.18
CA GLY A 51 28.82 18.81 24.19
C GLY A 51 28.20 18.89 25.57
N GLN A 52 28.03 20.10 26.10
CA GLN A 52 27.52 20.39 27.44
C GLN A 52 26.03 20.02 27.59
N VAL A 53 25.67 18.74 27.46
CA VAL A 53 24.29 18.27 27.66
C VAL A 53 24.14 17.89 29.12
N THR A 54 23.26 18.60 29.84
CA THR A 54 22.93 18.28 31.22
C THR A 54 22.12 16.97 31.28
N GLN A 55 22.21 16.25 32.40
CA GLN A 55 21.44 15.01 32.63
C GLN A 55 19.95 15.18 32.32
N TYR A 56 19.38 16.32 32.70
CA TYR A 56 17.98 16.64 32.46
C TYR A 56 17.64 16.77 30.97
N GLU A 57 18.51 17.39 30.17
CA GLU A 57 18.32 17.53 28.73
C GLU A 57 18.33 16.17 28.03
N TYR A 58 19.27 15.29 28.39
CA TYR A 58 19.33 13.93 27.83
C TYR A 58 18.04 13.14 28.09
N TYR A 59 17.54 13.13 29.34
CA TYR A 59 16.29 12.45 29.68
C TYR A 59 15.08 13.11 29.03
N ALA A 60 15.05 14.44 28.93
CA ALA A 60 14.00 15.14 28.21
C ALA A 60 13.96 14.77 26.72
N GLU A 61 15.12 14.65 26.06
CA GLU A 61 15.20 14.18 24.67
C GLU A 61 14.70 12.74 24.53
N GLN A 62 15.09 11.83 25.43
CA GLN A 62 14.60 10.45 25.42
C GLN A 62 13.08 10.36 25.62
N ASP A 63 12.52 11.17 26.53
CA ASP A 63 11.08 11.23 26.75
C ASP A 63 10.33 11.75 25.53
N LEU A 64 10.88 12.77 24.84
CA LEU A 64 10.32 13.26 23.58
C LEU A 64 10.35 12.19 22.49
N ILE A 65 11.45 11.45 22.36
CA ILE A 65 11.58 10.33 21.41
C ILE A 65 10.55 9.24 21.75
N ALA A 66 10.45 8.83 23.02
CA ALA A 66 9.51 7.82 23.48
C ALA A 66 8.05 8.26 23.30
N LYS A 67 7.75 9.55 23.50
CA LYS A 67 6.42 10.12 23.23
C LYS A 67 6.10 10.07 21.73
N ALA A 68 7.03 10.49 20.87
CA ALA A 68 6.84 10.44 19.42
C ALA A 68 6.66 9.00 18.90
N GLN A 69 7.37 8.02 19.48
CA GLN A 69 7.17 6.61 19.15
C GLN A 69 5.78 6.11 19.55
N ARG A 70 5.32 6.44 20.78
CA ARG A 70 3.97 6.10 21.23
C ARG A 70 2.89 6.72 20.32
N GLU A 71 3.03 7.99 19.97
CA GLU A 71 2.09 8.67 19.06
C GLU A 71 2.05 7.99 17.67
N LYS A 72 3.21 7.61 17.14
CA LYS A 72 3.29 6.83 15.89
C LYS A 72 2.56 5.49 16.02
N GLU A 73 2.82 4.72 17.06
CA GLU A 73 2.15 3.43 17.29
C GLU A 73 0.64 3.57 17.47
N GLU A 74 0.20 4.59 18.21
CA GLU A 74 -1.22 4.90 18.38
C GLU A 74 -1.88 5.25 17.05
N SER A 75 -1.22 6.05 16.20
CA SER A 75 -1.72 6.36 14.87
C SER A 75 -1.85 5.10 14.00
N HIS A 76 -0.87 4.20 14.05
CA HIS A 76 -0.92 2.92 13.33
C HIS A 76 -2.08 2.06 13.83
N LYS A 77 -2.26 1.94 15.15
CA LYS A 77 -3.37 1.21 15.77
C LYS A 77 -4.72 1.81 15.39
N ARG A 78 -4.85 3.14 15.40
CA ARG A 78 -6.06 3.86 14.99
C ARG A 78 -6.41 3.58 13.53
N ILE A 79 -5.46 3.74 12.60
CA ILE A 79 -5.68 3.49 11.18
C ILE A 79 -6.09 2.02 10.94
N ASN A 80 -5.41 1.07 11.56
CA ASN A 80 -5.76 -0.35 11.44
C ASN A 80 -7.17 -0.62 11.98
N LYS A 81 -7.52 -0.08 13.16
CA LYS A 81 -8.85 -0.23 13.75
C LYS A 81 -9.95 0.37 12.88
N THR A 82 -9.72 1.54 12.29
CA THR A 82 -10.73 2.27 11.50
C THR A 82 -10.89 1.71 10.09
N PHE A 83 -9.79 1.38 9.41
CA PHE A 83 -9.79 1.04 7.98
C PHE A 83 -9.44 -0.42 7.68
N GLY A 84 -9.04 -1.21 8.68
CA GLY A 84 -8.67 -2.63 8.52
C GLY A 84 -7.43 -2.84 7.65
N THR A 85 -6.54 -1.86 7.56
CA THR A 85 -5.32 -1.90 6.73
C THR A 85 -4.11 -1.41 7.51
N SER A 86 -2.90 -1.79 7.07
CA SER A 86 -1.65 -1.24 7.59
C SER A 86 -1.57 0.27 7.35
N TYR A 87 -0.82 0.95 8.22
CA TYR A 87 -0.59 2.39 8.12
C TYR A 87 0.07 2.76 6.78
N SER A 88 1.13 2.06 6.37
CA SER A 88 1.84 2.34 5.11
C SER A 88 0.91 2.22 3.91
N ARG A 89 0.13 1.14 3.82
CA ARG A 89 -0.84 0.93 2.74
C ARG A 89 -1.95 1.98 2.73
N HIS A 90 -2.40 2.42 3.89
CA HIS A 90 -3.36 3.52 3.99
C HIS A 90 -2.76 4.82 3.44
N MET A 91 -1.52 5.14 3.81
CA MET A 91 -0.82 6.34 3.33
C MET A 91 -0.57 6.29 1.82
N ASP A 92 -0.14 5.14 1.29
CA ASP A 92 0.07 4.94 -0.15
C ASP A 92 -1.24 5.15 -0.92
N ARG A 93 -2.35 4.58 -0.43
CA ARG A 93 -3.67 4.76 -1.02
C ARG A 93 -4.13 6.21 -0.97
N ALA A 94 -3.95 6.89 0.17
CA ALA A 94 -4.32 8.29 0.31
C ALA A 94 -3.53 9.19 -0.65
N SER A 95 -2.21 8.92 -0.79
CA SER A 95 -1.36 9.62 -1.76
C SER A 95 -1.82 9.38 -3.19
N GLU A 96 -2.14 8.14 -3.55
CA GLU A 96 -2.63 7.81 -4.90
C GLU A 96 -3.99 8.43 -5.20
N ILE A 97 -4.92 8.45 -4.24
CA ILE A 97 -6.20 9.14 -4.38
C ILE A 97 -5.97 10.63 -4.66
N ASN A 98 -5.09 11.28 -3.88
CA ASN A 98 -4.77 12.70 -4.10
C ASN A 98 -4.14 12.94 -5.48
N ARG A 99 -3.23 12.05 -5.91
CA ARG A 99 -2.61 12.12 -7.25
C ARG A 99 -3.66 12.03 -8.36
N LEU A 100 -4.60 11.10 -8.25
CA LEU A 100 -5.67 10.91 -9.22
C LEU A 100 -6.65 12.10 -9.24
N VAL A 101 -7.02 12.62 -8.07
CA VAL A 101 -7.88 13.82 -7.96
C VAL A 101 -7.21 15.02 -8.61
N TYR A 102 -5.93 15.27 -8.31
CA TYR A 102 -5.17 16.36 -8.91
C TYR A 102 -5.14 16.25 -10.44
N LYS A 103 -4.80 15.07 -10.97
CA LYS A 103 -4.79 14.81 -12.42
C LYS A 103 -6.17 14.99 -13.06
N SER A 104 -7.23 14.58 -12.39
CA SER A 104 -8.59 14.76 -12.91
C SER A 104 -8.94 16.24 -13.02
N ASN A 105 -8.59 17.03 -12.00
CA ASN A 105 -8.84 18.47 -11.97
C ASN A 105 -8.00 19.22 -13.01
N GLU A 106 -6.72 18.85 -13.16
CA GLU A 106 -5.84 19.40 -14.19
C GLU A 106 -6.39 19.12 -15.60
N PHE A 107 -6.86 17.91 -15.85
CA PHE A 107 -7.47 17.55 -17.14
C PHE A 107 -8.72 18.38 -17.42
N ASP A 108 -9.66 18.46 -16.47
CA ASP A 108 -10.88 19.25 -16.63
C ASP A 108 -10.56 20.74 -16.86
N TYR A 109 -9.61 21.29 -16.10
CA TYR A 109 -9.16 22.68 -16.28
C TYR A 109 -8.64 22.92 -17.70
N ASN A 110 -7.70 22.10 -18.17
CA ASN A 110 -7.11 22.26 -19.50
C ASN A 110 -8.16 22.06 -20.62
N MET A 111 -9.07 21.08 -20.48
CA MET A 111 -10.14 20.87 -21.47
C MET A 111 -11.06 22.07 -21.58
N ARG A 112 -11.36 22.74 -20.46
CA ARG A 112 -12.15 23.98 -20.46
C ARG A 112 -11.41 25.13 -21.14
N GLN A 113 -10.09 25.24 -20.95
CA GLN A 113 -9.28 26.24 -21.66
C GLN A 113 -9.33 26.01 -23.17
N PHE A 114 -8.99 24.81 -23.64
CA PHE A 114 -9.02 24.47 -25.07
C PHE A 114 -10.42 24.68 -25.68
N THR A 115 -11.48 24.32 -24.95
CA THR A 115 -12.86 24.55 -25.42
C THR A 115 -13.17 26.04 -25.54
N SER A 116 -12.64 26.87 -24.64
CA SER A 116 -12.82 28.32 -24.66
C SER A 116 -12.03 28.94 -25.82
N ASP A 117 -10.79 28.51 -26.02
CA ASP A 117 -9.95 28.97 -27.13
C ASP A 117 -10.54 28.59 -28.49
N LEU A 118 -11.09 27.38 -28.62
CA LEU A 118 -11.80 26.96 -29.83
C LEU A 118 -13.05 27.80 -30.08
N ARG A 119 -13.75 28.25 -29.04
CA ARG A 119 -14.91 29.15 -29.20
C ARG A 119 -14.49 30.55 -29.66
N GLN A 120 -13.34 31.04 -29.18
CA GLN A 120 -12.87 32.40 -29.47
C GLN A 120 -12.13 32.49 -30.82
N PHE A 121 -11.27 31.52 -31.12
CA PHE A 121 -10.34 31.56 -32.25
C PHE A 121 -10.57 30.46 -33.29
N GLY A 122 -11.53 29.55 -33.08
CA GLY A 122 -11.75 28.39 -33.95
C GLY A 122 -12.22 28.70 -35.37
N SER A 123 -12.56 29.96 -35.67
CA SER A 123 -12.84 30.41 -37.05
C SER A 123 -11.57 30.61 -37.88
N ASP A 124 -10.43 30.89 -37.24
CA ASP A 124 -9.14 31.00 -37.93
C ASP A 124 -8.50 29.61 -38.08
N ARG A 125 -8.05 29.31 -39.30
CA ARG A 125 -7.49 28.00 -39.65
C ARG A 125 -6.19 27.76 -38.91
N ASP A 126 -5.34 28.77 -38.80
CA ASP A 126 -4.00 28.62 -38.22
C ASP A 126 -4.09 28.50 -36.70
N HIS A 127 -4.89 29.34 -36.04
CA HIS A 127 -5.18 29.19 -34.62
C HIS A 127 -5.84 27.85 -34.27
N ARG A 128 -6.79 27.37 -35.09
CA ARG A 128 -7.42 26.06 -34.87
C ARG A 128 -6.40 24.92 -34.97
N ALA A 129 -5.50 24.96 -35.95
CA ALA A 129 -4.44 23.95 -36.10
C ALA A 129 -3.45 23.97 -34.92
N TYR A 130 -3.12 25.17 -34.40
CA TYR A 130 -2.28 25.32 -33.21
C TYR A 130 -2.95 24.69 -31.97
N ILE A 131 -4.23 24.99 -31.72
CA ILE A 131 -4.97 24.43 -30.59
C ILE A 131 -5.08 22.91 -30.70
N ASP A 132 -5.36 22.37 -31.90
CA ASP A 132 -5.42 20.92 -32.14
C ASP A 132 -4.07 20.24 -31.83
N GLN A 133 -2.94 20.90 -32.15
CA GLN A 133 -1.59 20.41 -31.86
C GLN A 133 -1.28 20.45 -30.34
N GLU A 134 -1.56 21.56 -29.66
CA GLU A 134 -1.40 21.69 -28.20
C GLU A 134 -2.23 20.64 -27.45
N LEU A 135 -3.49 20.45 -27.86
CA LEU A 135 -4.38 19.44 -27.29
C LEU A 135 -3.81 18.03 -27.43
N LYS A 136 -3.24 17.72 -28.60
CA LYS A 136 -2.59 16.43 -28.86
C LYS A 136 -1.38 16.23 -27.94
N GLU A 137 -0.49 17.22 -27.84
CA GLU A 137 0.68 17.14 -26.97
C GLU A 137 0.30 17.02 -25.50
N PHE A 138 -0.69 17.79 -25.05
CA PHE A 138 -1.23 17.69 -23.70
C PHE A 138 -1.74 16.26 -23.43
N ASN A 139 -2.54 15.70 -24.34
CA ASN A 139 -3.11 14.37 -24.15
C ASN A 139 -2.03 13.28 -24.11
N GLU A 140 -1.01 13.37 -24.96
CA GLU A 140 0.14 12.45 -24.94
C GLU A 140 0.89 12.52 -23.60
N ARG A 141 1.18 13.72 -23.09
CA ARG A 141 1.82 13.93 -21.78
C ARG A 141 0.93 13.46 -20.62
N TYR A 142 -0.37 13.69 -20.71
CA TYR A 142 -1.34 13.26 -19.71
C TYR A 142 -1.42 11.75 -19.62
N ILE A 143 -1.51 11.05 -20.76
CA ILE A 143 -1.51 9.59 -20.82
C ILE A 143 -0.19 9.04 -20.27
N ALA A 144 0.95 9.58 -20.72
CA ALA A 144 2.27 9.14 -20.26
C ALA A 144 2.45 9.31 -18.75
N SER A 145 1.99 10.42 -18.17
CA SER A 145 2.12 10.66 -16.73
C SER A 145 1.09 9.88 -15.90
N THR A 146 -0.04 9.46 -16.47
CA THR A 146 -1.14 8.80 -15.74
C THR A 146 -1.01 7.29 -15.79
N TYR A 147 -0.69 6.75 -16.97
CA TYR A 147 -0.58 5.31 -17.25
C TYR A 147 0.87 4.87 -17.51
N GLY A 148 1.83 5.78 -17.56
CA GLY A 148 3.24 5.42 -17.51
C GLY A 148 3.50 4.59 -16.26
N LYS A 149 4.33 3.54 -16.40
CA LYS A 149 4.62 2.55 -15.36
C LYS A 149 4.82 3.24 -14.01
N SER A 150 3.80 3.22 -13.16
CA SER A 150 3.98 3.57 -11.77
C SER A 150 4.86 2.47 -11.19
N SER A 151 6.00 2.86 -10.63
CA SER A 151 6.72 2.02 -9.68
C SER A 151 5.73 1.78 -8.55
N ILE A 152 4.99 0.67 -8.61
CA ILE A 152 4.11 0.22 -7.52
C ILE A 152 4.98 0.32 -6.27
N PRO A 153 4.59 1.13 -5.26
CA PRO A 153 5.34 1.18 -4.02
C PRO A 153 5.42 -0.25 -3.51
N GLN A 154 6.62 -0.83 -3.54
CA GLN A 154 6.95 -2.19 -3.12
C GLN A 154 6.74 -2.39 -1.61
N SER A 155 6.13 -1.42 -0.94
CA SER A 155 6.13 -1.22 0.50
C SER A 155 5.67 -2.47 1.26
N GLU A 156 4.69 -3.24 0.76
CA GLU A 156 4.16 -4.38 1.53
C GLU A 156 3.69 -5.57 0.66
N LEU A 157 4.44 -5.92 -0.39
CA LEU A 157 4.41 -7.30 -0.92
C LEU A 157 5.43 -8.21 -0.20
N SER A 158 5.95 -7.79 0.95
CA SER A 158 6.62 -8.69 1.89
C SER A 158 5.56 -9.62 2.48
N ASP A 159 5.35 -10.73 1.78
CA ASP A 159 5.01 -12.13 2.13
C ASP A 159 4.78 -12.56 3.60
N ASN A 160 4.60 -11.67 4.56
CA ASN A 160 4.42 -11.99 5.99
C ASN A 160 3.05 -12.63 6.30
N THR A 161 2.14 -12.69 5.32
CA THR A 161 0.89 -13.48 5.40
C THR A 161 0.93 -14.78 4.60
N LYS A 162 2.00 -15.05 3.83
CA LYS A 162 2.14 -16.31 3.10
C LYS A 162 2.43 -17.49 4.04
N GLU A 163 3.06 -17.25 5.18
CA GLU A 163 3.42 -18.32 6.13
C GLU A 163 2.26 -18.83 6.99
N LEU A 164 1.10 -18.16 7.01
CA LEU A 164 -0.06 -18.56 7.82
C LEU A 164 -1.10 -19.42 7.08
N GLU A 165 -0.89 -19.75 5.81
CA GLU A 165 -1.78 -20.68 5.09
C GLU A 165 -1.11 -22.03 4.79
N ARG A 166 -0.51 -22.68 5.80
CA ARG A 166 -0.40 -24.15 5.76
C ARG A 166 -1.79 -24.75 5.95
N ARG A 167 -2.55 -24.85 4.85
CA ARG A 167 -3.71 -25.74 4.77
C ARG A 167 -3.24 -27.11 4.29
N PRO A 168 -3.16 -28.13 5.14
CA PRO A 168 -2.65 -29.45 4.75
C PRO A 168 -3.43 -30.10 3.61
N ASN A 169 -4.68 -29.67 3.38
CA ASN A 169 -5.60 -30.26 2.40
C ASN A 169 -5.89 -29.39 1.16
N LYS A 170 -5.16 -28.29 0.91
CA LYS A 170 -5.25 -27.64 -0.41
C LYS A 170 -4.38 -28.44 -1.39
N ARG A 171 -5.01 -29.08 -2.38
CA ARG A 171 -4.33 -29.76 -3.49
C ARG A 171 -3.31 -28.80 -4.13
N ASN A 172 -2.04 -29.20 -4.19
CA ASN A 172 -0.99 -28.48 -4.90
C ASN A 172 -1.40 -28.34 -6.38
N PRO A 173 -1.47 -27.12 -6.96
CA PRO A 173 -1.76 -26.95 -8.38
C PRO A 173 -0.49 -27.05 -9.24
N THR A 174 0.56 -27.70 -8.72
CA THR A 174 1.81 -27.89 -9.46
C THR A 174 1.76 -29.28 -10.05
N MET A 175 1.26 -29.36 -11.29
CA MET A 175 1.58 -30.35 -12.36
C MET A 175 0.42 -30.41 -13.36
N VAL A 176 0.17 -29.29 -14.06
CA VAL A 176 -0.44 -29.35 -15.40
C VAL A 176 0.35 -28.36 -16.27
N PRO A 177 1.19 -28.83 -17.20
CA PRO A 177 1.92 -27.95 -18.10
C PRO A 177 0.99 -27.64 -19.27
N ASN A 178 0.17 -26.59 -19.17
CA ASN A 178 -0.41 -25.88 -20.30
C ASN A 178 -1.35 -24.77 -19.80
N ASN A 179 -0.78 -23.66 -19.34
CA ASN A 179 -1.52 -22.40 -19.27
C ASN A 179 -0.88 -21.44 -20.27
N PHE A 180 -1.26 -21.62 -21.54
CA PHE A 180 -1.17 -20.55 -22.53
C PHE A 180 -1.97 -19.36 -22.00
N PHE A 181 -1.30 -18.22 -21.87
CA PHE A 181 -1.98 -16.92 -21.82
C PHE A 181 -2.68 -16.72 -23.17
N THR A 182 -3.94 -17.13 -23.26
CA THR A 182 -4.84 -16.66 -24.30
C THR A 182 -6.10 -16.13 -23.64
N SER A 183 -6.24 -14.82 -23.74
CA SER A 183 -7.46 -14.03 -23.64
C SER A 183 -8.65 -14.79 -24.22
N GLN A 184 -9.50 -15.33 -23.35
CA GLN A 184 -10.86 -15.72 -23.70
C GLN A 184 -11.84 -15.12 -22.69
N GLU A 185 -12.61 -14.17 -23.20
CA GLU A 185 -13.81 -13.59 -22.59
C GLU A 185 -14.77 -14.69 -22.13
N ASN A 186 -14.74 -15.06 -20.86
CA ASN A 186 -15.74 -15.95 -20.28
C ASN A 186 -16.94 -15.15 -19.74
N ARG A 187 -17.77 -14.64 -20.65
CA ARG A 187 -19.11 -14.08 -20.38
C ARG A 187 -20.16 -15.18 -20.11
N TYR A 188 -19.91 -16.18 -19.27
CA TYR A 188 -20.96 -17.14 -18.88
C TYR A 188 -20.77 -17.70 -17.46
N LYS A 189 -20.74 -16.84 -16.44
CA LYS A 189 -20.95 -17.30 -15.06
C LYS A 189 -22.43 -17.22 -14.69
N ARG A 190 -23.16 -18.29 -15.01
CA ARG A 190 -24.34 -18.86 -14.32
C ARG A 190 -25.02 -19.85 -15.27
N ARG A 191 -24.62 -21.12 -15.24
CA ARG A 191 -25.50 -22.22 -15.65
C ARG A 191 -25.82 -23.00 -14.38
N LEU A 192 -27.08 -22.94 -13.95
CA LEU A 192 -27.64 -23.94 -13.04
C LEU A 192 -27.57 -25.29 -13.77
N ASN A 193 -27.11 -26.33 -13.09
CA ASN A 193 -27.29 -27.70 -13.58
C ASN A 193 -28.79 -28.03 -13.57
N PRO A 194 -29.32 -28.74 -14.58
CA PRO A 194 -30.69 -29.25 -14.49
C PRO A 194 -30.77 -30.37 -13.44
N PRO A 195 -31.92 -30.58 -12.79
CA PRO A 195 -32.09 -31.68 -11.85
C PRO A 195 -32.11 -33.03 -12.59
N ALA A 196 -31.60 -34.06 -11.93
CA ALA A 196 -31.50 -35.42 -12.46
C ALA A 196 -32.89 -36.02 -12.75
N GLU A 197 -32.98 -36.75 -13.87
CA GLU A 197 -34.14 -37.53 -14.27
C GLU A 197 -34.42 -38.64 -13.25
N ALA A 198 -35.64 -38.66 -12.71
CA ALA A 198 -36.26 -39.85 -12.15
C ALA A 198 -37.53 -40.13 -12.96
N ASP A 199 -37.49 -41.28 -13.61
CA ASP A 199 -38.52 -41.93 -14.42
C ASP A 199 -39.63 -42.48 -13.52
N ASP A 200 -40.88 -42.14 -13.82
CA ASP A 200 -42.08 -42.89 -13.38
C ASP A 200 -43.27 -42.53 -14.30
N SER A 201 -43.37 -43.27 -15.40
CA SER A 201 -44.54 -43.90 -16.07
C SER A 201 -45.97 -43.26 -16.12
N PRO A 202 -46.81 -43.65 -17.12
CA PRO A 202 -47.73 -42.75 -17.82
C PRO A 202 -49.22 -42.91 -17.46
N GLU A 203 -50.00 -41.83 -17.57
CA GLU A 203 -51.44 -41.93 -17.86
C GLU A 203 -51.96 -40.67 -18.58
N ALA A 204 -52.91 -40.87 -19.51
CA ALA A 204 -53.27 -39.97 -20.61
C ALA A 204 -54.54 -39.13 -20.35
N GLY A 205 -54.66 -37.97 -21.02
CA GLY A 205 -55.92 -37.23 -21.17
C GLY A 205 -55.79 -35.91 -21.96
N PRO A 206 -56.54 -35.67 -23.05
CA PRO A 206 -56.31 -34.56 -23.99
C PRO A 206 -57.31 -33.40 -23.86
N SER A 207 -56.91 -32.16 -24.22
CA SER A 207 -57.85 -31.13 -24.73
C SER A 207 -57.06 -30.00 -25.43
N VAL A 208 -56.93 -30.00 -26.76
CA VAL A 208 -57.76 -29.29 -27.77
C VAL A 208 -57.37 -27.81 -27.99
N PHE A 209 -56.74 -27.57 -29.15
CA PHE A 209 -56.88 -26.45 -30.10
C PHE A 209 -57.06 -24.99 -29.61
N ASN A 210 -56.21 -24.07 -30.08
CA ASN A 210 -56.52 -23.30 -31.30
C ASN A 210 -55.39 -22.40 -31.83
N ASN A 211 -55.34 -22.36 -33.16
CA ASN A 211 -54.54 -21.51 -34.04
C ASN A 211 -54.89 -20.02 -33.94
N LEU A 212 -53.97 -19.15 -34.41
CA LEU A 212 -54.14 -18.15 -35.49
C LEU A 212 -52.81 -17.35 -35.59
N ARG A 213 -51.99 -17.51 -36.65
CA ARG A 213 -51.93 -16.65 -37.87
C ARG A 213 -52.16 -15.16 -37.54
N SER A 214 -51.29 -14.20 -37.87
CA SER A 214 -50.78 -13.90 -39.21
C SER A 214 -49.77 -12.73 -39.17
N LEU A 215 -48.82 -12.78 -40.12
CA LEU A 215 -48.13 -11.72 -40.89
C LEU A 215 -48.84 -10.34 -40.89
N HIS A 216 -48.24 -9.17 -41.08
CA HIS A 216 -47.18 -8.80 -42.03
C HIS A 216 -46.65 -7.38 -41.73
N ALA A 217 -45.49 -7.08 -42.29
CA ALA A 217 -44.68 -5.88 -42.24
C ALA A 217 -45.17 -4.63 -43.02
N LYS A 218 -44.44 -3.52 -42.75
CA LYS A 218 -44.10 -2.35 -43.59
C LYS A 218 -45.21 -1.34 -43.90
N TYR A 219 -44.93 -0.05 -43.66
CA TYR A 219 -44.92 0.97 -44.71
C TYR A 219 -43.97 2.12 -44.34
N LEU A 220 -43.12 2.47 -45.31
CA LEU A 220 -42.37 3.71 -45.45
C LEU A 220 -43.34 4.82 -45.86
N PHE A 221 -43.11 6.04 -45.36
CA PHE A 221 -42.85 7.25 -46.14
C PHE A 221 -42.03 8.20 -45.28
#